data_AF-A0A6M5YTF2-F1
#
_entry.id   AF-A0A6M5YTF2-F1
#
_cell.length_a   1.000
_cell.length_b   1.000
_cell.length_c   1.000
_cell.angle_alpha   90.00
_cell.angle_beta   90.00
_cell.angle_gamma   90.00
#
_symmetry.space_group_name_H-M   'P 1'
#
loop_
_entity.id
_entity.type
_entity.pdbx_description
1 polymer ?
#
loop_
_entity_poly.entity_id
_entity_poly.type
_entity_poly.pdbx_seq_one_letter_code
_entity_poly.pdbx_strand_id
1 'polypeptide(L)'
;MADGIGVLICVMVFFLPIGLLLAAVILRGGVSLANKCLPRLSERTTGDWDEDEDEDDYERPVRRRAAALIPEPGVGKAMGIVFTNFIIGVIASIPISVAMGVGLGNMNGGQGDPVMSLLASLVQLPIGFLIAAGIRAGMLPTSFARACLVVLFEYLIVLVIGLVIAVPLGVLALLLSR
;
A
#
# COMPACT_ATOMS: atom_id res chain seq x y z
N MET A 1 12.80 14.77 31.38
CA MET A 1 12.88 14.69 29.91
C MET A 1 13.65 13.46 29.43
N ALA A 2 14.70 12.99 30.14
CA ALA A 2 15.44 11.76 29.77
C ALA A 2 14.57 10.48 29.79
N ASP A 3 13.65 10.35 30.76
CA ASP A 3 12.80 9.15 30.89
C ASP A 3 11.82 8.98 29.72
N GLY A 4 11.37 10.09 29.13
CA GLY A 4 10.45 10.04 27.98
C GLY A 4 11.11 9.52 26.70
N ILE A 5 12.38 9.86 26.46
CA ILE A 5 13.14 9.41 25.29
C ILE A 5 13.40 7.90 25.39
N GLY A 6 13.74 7.41 26.59
CA GLY A 6 13.96 5.98 26.83
C GLY A 6 12.71 5.14 26.52
N VAL A 7 11.55 5.55 27.04
CA VAL A 7 10.27 4.87 26.77
C VAL A 7 9.92 4.90 25.28
N LEU A 8 10.11 6.04 24.61
CA LEU A 8 9.83 6.17 23.18
C LEU A 8 10.72 5.24 22.34
N ILE A 9 12.01 5.16 22.64
CA ILE A 9 12.93 4.24 21.95
C ILE A 9 12.52 2.79 22.19
N CYS A 10 12.18 2.42 23.43
CA CYS A 10 11.71 1.07 23.74
C CYS A 10 10.45 0.71 22.95
N VAL A 11 9.43 1.58 22.96
CA VAL A 11 8.19 1.38 22.20
C VAL A 11 8.49 1.26 20.71
N MET A 12 9.33 2.13 20.15
CA MET A 12 9.67 2.07 18.73
C MET A 12 10.36 0.75 18.38
N VAL A 13 11.33 0.29 19.18
CA VAL A 13 12.07 -0.95 18.92
C VAL A 13 11.16 -2.19 18.93
N PHE A 14 10.16 -2.24 19.80
CA PHE A 14 9.26 -3.41 19.89
C PHE A 14 8.07 -3.35 18.92
N PHE A 15 7.43 -2.18 18.76
CA PHE A 15 6.22 -2.07 17.95
C PHE A 15 6.52 -1.90 16.46
N LEU A 16 7.65 -1.28 16.09
CA LEU A 16 8.04 -1.14 14.69
C LEU A 16 8.14 -2.49 13.95
N PRO A 17 8.85 -3.53 14.45
CA PRO A 17 8.94 -4.81 13.73
C PRO A 17 7.57 -5.50 13.62
N ILE A 18 6.74 -5.42 14.66
CA ILE A 18 5.38 -6.00 14.66
C ILE A 18 4.51 -5.30 13.62
N GLY A 19 4.55 -3.96 13.59
CA GLY A 19 3.82 -3.15 12.61
C GLY A 19 4.27 -3.44 11.18
N LEU A 20 5.59 -3.54 10.95
CA LEU A 20 6.15 -3.89 9.63
C LEU A 20 5.71 -5.29 9.18
N LEU A 21 5.68 -6.26 10.09
CA LEU A 21 5.23 -7.62 9.79
C LEU A 21 3.75 -7.62 9.39
N LEU A 22 2.90 -6.95 10.18
CA LEU A 22 1.47 -6.86 9.89
C LEU A 22 1.20 -6.16 8.55
N ALA A 23 1.88 -5.04 8.28
CA ALA A 23 1.78 -4.35 7.01
C ALA A 23 2.31 -5.18 5.83
N ALA A 24 3.37 -5.99 6.03
CA ALA A 24 3.86 -6.90 5.00
C ALA A 24 2.82 -7.99 4.66
N VAL A 25 2.09 -8.50 5.65
CA VAL A 25 0.99 -9.46 5.43
C VAL A 25 -0.13 -8.80 4.63
N ILE A 26 -0.51 -7.56 4.97
CA ILE A 26 -1.52 -6.79 4.23
C ILE A 26 -1.08 -6.59 2.77
N LEU A 27 0.17 -6.19 2.53
CA LEU A 27 0.72 -6.02 1.18
C LEU A 27 0.64 -7.31 0.37
N ARG A 28 1.01 -8.46 0.94
CA ARG A 28 0.87 -9.77 0.28
C ARG A 28 -0.58 -10.10 -0.03
N GLY A 29 -1.50 -9.81 0.89
CA GLY A 29 -2.94 -9.93 0.66
C GLY A 29 -3.41 -9.06 -0.51
N GLY A 30 -2.95 -7.80 -0.58
CA GLY A 30 -3.25 -6.88 -1.68
C GLY A 30 -2.74 -7.38 -3.03
N VAL A 31 -1.52 -7.92 -3.09
CA VAL A 31 -0.97 -8.55 -4.31
C VAL A 31 -1.78 -9.77 -4.73
N SER A 32 -2.19 -10.63 -3.78
CA SER A 32 -3.02 -11.80 -4.06
C SER A 32 -4.40 -11.41 -4.64
N LEU A 33 -5.05 -10.40 -4.05
CA LEU A 33 -6.31 -9.86 -4.57
C LEU A 33 -6.14 -9.20 -5.95
N ALA A 34 -5.06 -8.43 -6.15
CA ALA A 34 -4.74 -7.85 -7.45
C ALA A 34 -4.58 -8.92 -8.53
N ASN A 35 -3.85 -10.00 -8.24
CA ASN A 35 -3.69 -11.13 -9.15
C ASN A 35 -5.01 -11.87 -9.46
N LYS A 36 -5.99 -11.84 -8.54
CA LYS A 36 -7.34 -12.39 -8.80
C LYS A 36 -8.17 -11.52 -9.73
N CYS A 37 -7.94 -10.21 -9.75
CA CYS A 37 -8.65 -9.27 -10.61
C CYS A 37 -8.02 -9.11 -12.00
N LEU A 38 -6.75 -9.48 -12.15
CA LEU A 38 -6.12 -9.54 -13.46
C LEU A 38 -6.72 -10.71 -14.26
N PRO A 39 -6.98 -10.53 -15.57
CA PRO A 39 -7.46 -11.61 -16.42
C PRO A 39 -6.49 -12.79 -16.29
N ARG A 40 -6.96 -13.88 -15.69
CA ARG A 40 -6.24 -15.15 -15.78
C ARG A 40 -6.21 -15.46 -17.26
N LEU A 41 -5.02 -15.47 -17.84
CA LEU A 41 -4.81 -16.25 -19.05
C LEU A 41 -5.03 -17.70 -18.60
N SER A 42 -6.30 -18.10 -18.56
CA SER A 42 -6.69 -19.49 -18.47
C SER A 42 -5.99 -20.13 -19.64
N GLU A 43 -4.87 -20.81 -19.36
CA GLU A 43 -4.54 -22.10 -19.92
C GLU A 43 -5.10 -22.26 -21.32
N ARG A 44 -4.73 -21.33 -22.21
CA ARG A 44 -5.23 -21.29 -23.57
C ARG A 44 -4.33 -22.27 -24.28
N THR A 45 -4.73 -23.52 -24.13
CA THR A 45 -4.47 -24.56 -25.11
C THR A 45 -2.99 -24.88 -25.14
N THR A 46 -2.55 -25.66 -24.14
CA THR A 46 -1.84 -26.91 -24.48
C THR A 46 -2.81 -27.72 -25.33
N GLY A 47 -3.07 -27.26 -26.55
CA GLY A 47 -3.62 -28.12 -27.56
C GLY A 47 -2.57 -29.19 -27.71
N ASP A 48 -3.00 -30.44 -27.59
CA ASP A 48 -2.91 -31.33 -28.73
C ASP A 48 -2.84 -30.49 -30.01
N TRP A 49 -1.62 -30.15 -30.40
CA TRP A 49 -1.33 -29.92 -31.79
C TRP A 49 -1.28 -31.34 -32.33
N ASP A 50 -2.44 -31.89 -32.68
CA ASP A 50 -2.46 -32.99 -33.64
C ASP A 50 -1.68 -32.44 -34.85
N GLU A 51 -0.49 -32.99 -35.03
CA GLU A 51 0.52 -32.64 -36.02
C GLU A 51 0.00 -32.98 -37.42
N ASP A 52 -1.05 -32.30 -37.89
CA ASP A 52 -1.42 -32.34 -39.30
C ASP A 52 -0.77 -31.12 -39.98
N GLU A 53 0.40 -31.43 -40.51
CA GLU A 53 1.35 -30.63 -41.29
C GLU A 53 0.70 -30.05 -42.56
N ASP A 54 0.06 -28.88 -42.48
CA ASP A 54 -0.23 -28.07 -43.68
C ASP A 54 0.50 -26.73 -43.59
N GLU A 55 1.54 -26.67 -44.42
CA GLU A 55 2.67 -25.75 -44.47
C GLU A 55 2.29 -24.44 -45.19
N ASP A 56 1.40 -23.63 -44.60
CA ASP A 56 1.08 -22.29 -45.14
C ASP A 56 1.59 -21.17 -44.22
N ASP A 57 2.33 -20.24 -44.82
CA ASP A 57 2.97 -19.05 -44.24
C ASP A 57 1.97 -18.07 -43.57
N TYR A 58 1.40 -18.45 -42.42
CA TYR A 58 0.65 -17.53 -41.59
C TYR A 58 1.61 -16.71 -40.72
N GLU A 59 1.57 -15.37 -40.86
CA GLU A 59 2.20 -14.44 -39.92
C GLU A 59 1.80 -14.81 -38.49
N ARG A 60 2.75 -15.36 -37.73
CA ARG A 60 2.51 -15.73 -36.34
C ARG A 60 1.99 -14.50 -35.60
N PRO A 61 0.77 -14.52 -35.03
CA PRO A 61 0.26 -13.38 -34.29
C PRO A 61 1.25 -13.09 -33.16
N VAL A 62 1.79 -11.86 -33.15
CA VAL A 62 2.73 -11.39 -32.13
C VAL A 62 2.18 -11.79 -30.78
N ARG A 63 2.81 -12.78 -30.12
CA ARG A 63 2.39 -13.31 -28.82
C ARG A 63 2.34 -12.13 -27.85
N ARG A 64 1.14 -11.57 -27.65
CA ARG A 64 0.90 -10.53 -26.64
C ARG A 64 1.37 -11.15 -25.33
N ARG A 65 2.53 -10.68 -24.84
CA ARG A 65 3.20 -11.23 -23.65
C ARG A 65 2.13 -11.50 -22.63
N ALA A 66 1.96 -12.78 -22.30
CA ALA A 66 1.06 -13.23 -21.26
C ALA A 66 1.22 -12.26 -20.08
N ALA A 67 0.11 -11.64 -19.65
CA ALA A 67 0.13 -10.62 -18.63
C ALA A 67 0.81 -11.22 -17.38
N ALA A 68 2.10 -10.94 -17.21
CA ALA A 68 2.93 -11.63 -16.22
C ALA A 68 2.29 -11.43 -14.84
N LEU A 69 1.95 -12.49 -14.14
CA LEU A 69 1.42 -12.41 -12.77
C LEU A 69 2.39 -11.58 -11.93
N ILE A 70 1.86 -10.77 -11.01
CA ILE A 70 2.72 -10.01 -10.10
C ILE A 70 3.40 -11.03 -9.17
N PRO A 71 4.74 -11.14 -9.17
CA PRO A 71 5.42 -12.10 -8.33
C PRO A 71 5.17 -11.75 -6.87
N GLU A 72 4.74 -12.73 -6.08
CA GLU A 72 4.49 -12.52 -4.65
C GLU A 72 5.83 -12.27 -3.93
N PRO A 73 6.01 -11.12 -3.24
CA PRO A 73 7.22 -10.89 -2.48
C PRO A 73 7.27 -11.85 -1.29
N GLY A 74 8.44 -12.45 -1.05
CA GLY A 74 8.71 -13.12 0.22
C GLY A 74 8.55 -12.15 1.40
N VAL A 75 8.27 -12.66 2.60
CA VAL A 75 7.96 -11.84 3.80
C VAL A 75 9.03 -10.77 4.04
N GLY A 76 10.32 -11.13 3.98
CA GLY A 76 11.42 -10.16 4.17
C GLY A 76 11.46 -9.05 3.10
N LYS A 77 11.20 -9.40 1.83
CA LYS A 77 11.12 -8.40 0.75
C LYS A 77 9.89 -7.50 0.91
N ALA A 78 8.76 -8.07 1.32
CA ALA A 78 7.54 -7.31 1.61
C ALA A 78 7.76 -6.33 2.78
N MET A 79 8.40 -6.77 3.87
CA MET A 79 8.79 -5.89 4.98
C MET A 79 9.70 -4.76 4.51
N GLY A 80 10.69 -5.06 3.66
CA GLY A 80 11.57 -4.06 3.07
C GLY A 80 10.79 -3.01 2.26
N ILE A 81 9.84 -3.43 1.43
CA ILE A 81 8.98 -2.50 0.65
C ILE A 81 8.17 -1.59 1.58
N VAL A 82 7.54 -2.16 2.62
CA VAL A 82 6.76 -1.38 3.59
C VAL A 82 7.65 -0.40 4.35
N PHE A 83 8.85 -0.82 4.75
CA PHE A 83 9.81 0.03 5.44
C PHE A 83 10.29 1.19 4.56
N THR A 84 10.58 0.93 3.28
CA THR A 84 10.89 1.99 2.31
C THR A 84 9.71 2.94 2.14
N ASN A 85 8.48 2.43 2.08
CA ASN A 85 7.27 3.26 2.00
C ASN A 85 7.10 4.12 3.25
N PHE A 86 7.41 3.60 4.44
CA PHE A 86 7.42 4.36 5.68
C PHE A 86 8.44 5.50 5.65
N ILE A 87 9.69 5.24 5.27
CA ILE A 87 10.74 6.27 5.16
C ILE A 87 10.31 7.36 4.16
N ILE A 88 9.84 6.96 2.98
CA ILE A 88 9.43 7.94 1.96
C ILE A 88 8.21 8.73 2.43
N GLY A 89 7.26 8.09 3.15
CA GLY A 89 6.14 8.79 3.77
C GLY A 89 6.59 9.85 4.77
N VAL A 90 7.57 9.54 5.62
CA VAL A 90 8.17 10.50 6.56
C VAL A 90 8.81 11.66 5.80
N ILE A 91 9.64 11.37 4.79
CA ILE A 91 10.30 12.40 3.98
C ILE A 91 9.28 13.28 3.24
N ALA A 92 8.26 12.66 2.63
CA ALA A 92 7.22 13.36 1.88
C ALA A 92 6.33 14.24 2.77
N SER A 93 6.25 13.93 4.08
CA SER A 93 5.49 14.75 5.03
C SER A 93 6.20 16.07 5.38
N ILE A 94 7.53 16.16 5.19
CA ILE A 94 8.30 17.37 5.56
C ILE A 94 7.88 18.59 4.73
N PRO A 95 7.86 18.56 3.38
CA PRO A 95 7.40 19.72 2.61
C PRO A 95 5.96 20.10 2.90
N ILE A 96 5.09 19.11 3.15
CA ILE A 96 3.67 19.34 3.46
C ILE A 96 3.54 20.08 4.80
N SER A 97 4.21 19.59 5.85
CA SER A 97 4.21 20.24 7.16
C SER A 97 4.76 21.67 7.12
N VAL A 98 5.81 21.90 6.32
CA VAL A 98 6.37 23.25 6.10
C VAL A 98 5.39 24.14 5.34
N ALA A 99 4.81 23.66 4.24
CA ALA A 99 3.89 24.43 3.40
C ALA A 99 2.60 24.81 4.13
N MET A 100 2.12 23.96 5.03
CA MET A 100 0.93 24.24 5.85
C MET A 100 1.22 25.16 7.04
N GLY A 101 2.47 25.60 7.24
CA GLY A 101 2.86 26.38 8.42
C GLY A 101 2.81 25.60 9.73
N VAL A 102 2.61 24.27 9.66
CA VAL A 102 2.59 23.31 10.79
C VAL A 102 3.99 22.80 11.10
N GLY A 103 5.05 23.48 10.61
CA GLY A 103 6.43 23.17 10.96
C GLY A 103 6.63 23.12 12.48
N LEU A 104 7.77 22.57 12.91
CA LEU A 104 8.20 22.22 14.28
C LEU A 104 7.76 23.14 15.46
N GLY A 105 7.27 24.36 15.20
CA GLY A 105 6.70 25.28 16.18
C GLY A 105 5.26 24.97 16.66
N ASN A 106 4.49 24.07 16.02
CA ASN A 106 3.10 23.80 16.43
C ASN A 106 2.92 22.69 17.49
N MET A 107 4.00 22.26 18.16
CA MET A 107 3.93 21.34 19.31
C MET A 107 3.17 21.93 20.52
N ASN A 108 2.83 23.22 20.48
CA ASN A 108 2.15 23.96 21.56
C ASN A 108 0.64 24.12 21.38
N GLY A 109 -0.02 23.28 20.58
CA GLY A 109 -1.49 23.18 20.59
C GLY A 109 -2.23 24.33 19.90
N GLY A 110 -1.61 24.97 18.89
CA GLY A 110 -2.29 25.90 18.01
C GLY A 110 -3.39 25.16 17.24
N GLN A 111 -4.64 25.34 17.67
CA GLN A 111 -5.85 24.80 17.05
C GLN A 111 -6.00 25.44 15.66
N GLY A 112 -5.34 24.86 14.66
CA GLY A 112 -5.51 25.27 13.26
C GLY A 112 -6.98 25.13 12.85
N ASP A 113 -7.40 25.97 11.91
CA ASP A 113 -8.76 25.90 11.36
C ASP A 113 -9.06 24.46 10.90
N PRO A 114 -10.07 23.79 11.49
CA PRO A 114 -10.39 22.40 11.19
C PRO A 114 -10.71 22.20 9.69
N VAL A 115 -11.21 23.24 9.02
CA VAL A 115 -11.53 23.18 7.59
C VAL A 115 -10.26 23.08 6.75
N MET A 116 -9.22 23.87 7.06
CA MET A 116 -7.95 23.84 6.33
C MET A 116 -7.23 22.48 6.51
N SER A 117 -7.32 21.91 7.72
CA SER A 117 -6.79 20.56 8.00
C SER A 117 -7.48 19.48 7.16
N LEU A 118 -8.81 19.55 7.04
CA LEU A 118 -9.59 18.59 6.24
C LEU A 118 -9.29 18.73 4.74
N LEU A 119 -9.19 19.97 4.23
CA LEU A 119 -8.82 20.22 2.83
C LEU A 119 -7.42 19.70 2.49
N ALA A 120 -6.45 19.93 3.38
CA ALA A 120 -5.11 19.39 3.20
C ALA A 120 -5.11 17.86 3.21
N SER A 121 -5.87 17.23 4.10
CA SER A 121 -6.01 15.78 4.17
C SER A 121 -6.61 15.19 2.88
N LEU A 122 -7.60 15.86 2.29
CA LEU A 122 -8.20 15.47 1.02
C LEU A 122 -7.23 15.54 -0.16
N VAL A 123 -6.38 16.57 -0.22
CA VAL A 123 -5.35 16.72 -1.27
C VAL A 123 -4.19 15.75 -1.06
N GLN A 124 -3.86 15.44 0.19
CA GLN A 124 -2.75 14.54 0.53
C GLN A 124 -3.04 13.08 0.14
N LEU A 125 -4.31 12.65 0.19
CA LEU A 125 -4.71 11.28 -0.13
C LEU A 125 -4.30 10.85 -1.56
N PRO A 126 -4.69 11.55 -2.65
CA PRO A 126 -4.30 11.16 -4.01
C PRO A 126 -2.79 11.25 -4.24
N ILE A 127 -2.11 12.23 -3.64
CA ILE A 127 -0.65 12.36 -3.75
C ILE A 127 0.03 11.17 -3.07
N GLY A 128 -0.38 10.84 -1.85
CA GLY A 128 0.14 9.69 -1.10
C GLY A 128 -0.11 8.37 -1.83
N PHE A 129 -1.29 8.21 -2.44
CA PHE A 129 -1.62 7.07 -3.29
C PHE A 129 -0.66 6.93 -4.49
N LEU A 130 -0.40 8.02 -5.21
CA LEU A 130 0.50 8.01 -6.37
C LEU A 130 1.96 7.74 -5.99
N ILE A 131 2.44 8.31 -4.88
CA ILE A 131 3.78 8.03 -4.34
C ILE A 131 3.88 6.53 -3.98
N ALA A 132 2.91 6.02 -3.24
CA ALA A 132 2.83 4.61 -2.85
C ALA A 132 2.83 3.68 -4.08
N ALA A 133 2.10 4.04 -5.14
CA ALA A 133 2.06 3.27 -6.38
C ALA A 133 3.39 3.33 -7.14
N GLY A 134 4.03 4.50 -7.20
CA GLY A 134 5.33 4.69 -7.83
C GLY A 134 6.44 3.87 -7.17
N ILE A 135 6.49 3.86 -5.83
CA ILE A 135 7.45 3.05 -5.06
C ILE A 135 7.25 1.57 -5.35
N ARG A 136 6.00 1.09 -5.32
CA ARG A 136 5.70 -0.33 -5.60
C ARG A 136 6.03 -0.70 -7.05
N ALA A 137 5.81 0.19 -8.02
CA ALA A 137 6.21 -0.04 -9.41
C ALA A 137 7.73 -0.13 -9.59
N GLY A 138 8.51 0.57 -8.76
CA GLY A 138 9.98 0.49 -8.78
C GLY A 138 10.53 -0.76 -8.06
N MET A 139 9.90 -1.19 -6.97
CA MET A 139 10.39 -2.31 -6.14
C MET A 139 9.82 -3.68 -6.56
N LEU A 140 8.66 -3.70 -7.19
CA LEU A 140 8.08 -4.87 -7.83
C LEU A 140 8.25 -4.70 -9.35
N PRO A 141 8.81 -5.67 -10.08
CA PRO A 141 8.99 -5.58 -11.54
C PRO A 141 7.63 -5.67 -12.26
N THR A 142 6.81 -4.63 -12.12
CA THR A 142 5.41 -4.57 -12.54
C THR A 142 5.11 -3.21 -13.17
N SER A 143 4.10 -3.16 -14.04
CA SER A 143 3.63 -1.90 -14.62
C SER A 143 2.97 -1.01 -13.55
N PHE A 144 3.09 0.31 -13.70
CA PHE A 144 2.47 1.30 -12.81
C PHE A 144 0.97 1.07 -12.58
N ALA A 145 0.20 0.77 -13.62
CA ALA A 145 -1.24 0.47 -13.50
C ALA A 145 -1.55 -0.70 -12.55
N ARG A 146 -0.68 -1.72 -12.54
CA ARG A 146 -0.81 -2.86 -11.63
C ARG A 146 -0.41 -2.49 -10.20
N ALA A 147 0.62 -1.67 -10.04
CA ALA A 147 1.00 -1.14 -8.74
C ALA A 147 -0.14 -0.30 -8.13
N CYS A 148 -0.82 0.54 -8.92
CA CYS A 148 -2.01 1.27 -8.46
C CYS A 148 -3.11 0.33 -7.95
N LEU A 149 -3.34 -0.79 -8.64
CA LEU A 149 -4.33 -1.80 -8.24
C LEU A 149 -3.95 -2.45 -6.89
N VAL A 150 -2.67 -2.77 -6.69
CA VAL A 150 -2.17 -3.30 -5.41
C VAL A 150 -2.38 -2.28 -4.28
N VAL A 151 -2.02 -1.01 -4.49
CA VAL A 151 -2.22 0.06 -3.49
C VAL A 151 -3.70 0.24 -3.15
N LEU A 152 -4.58 0.17 -4.16
CA LEU A 152 -6.02 0.28 -3.97
C LEU A 152 -6.54 -0.83 -3.04
N PHE A 153 -6.13 -2.08 -3.28
CA PHE A 153 -6.54 -3.19 -2.41
C PHE A 153 -5.93 -3.11 -1.02
N GLU A 154 -4.69 -2.65 -0.91
CA GLU A 154 -4.07 -2.40 0.39
C GLU A 154 -4.86 -1.37 1.20
N TYR A 155 -5.25 -0.25 0.58
CA TYR A 155 -6.09 0.77 1.23
C TYR A 155 -7.47 0.22 1.60
N LEU A 156 -8.08 -0.62 0.77
CA LEU A 156 -9.35 -1.26 1.08
C LEU A 156 -9.23 -2.20 2.30
N ILE A 157 -8.18 -3.03 2.35
CA ILE A 157 -7.93 -3.93 3.49
C ILE A 157 -7.71 -3.11 4.77
N VAL A 158 -6.87 -2.07 4.72
CA VAL A 158 -6.62 -1.18 5.87
C VAL A 158 -7.91 -0.49 6.32
N LEU A 159 -8.74 -0.03 5.40
CA LEU A 159 -10.03 0.58 5.70
C LEU A 159 -10.97 -0.41 6.40
N VAL A 160 -11.06 -1.65 5.92
CA VAL A 160 -11.89 -2.70 6.55
C VAL A 160 -11.39 -3.01 7.96
N ILE A 161 -10.08 -3.21 8.15
CA ILE A 161 -9.49 -3.43 9.47
C ILE A 161 -9.77 -2.24 10.41
N GLY A 162 -9.59 -1.02 9.90
CA GLY A 162 -9.86 0.20 10.65
C GLY A 162 -11.31 0.29 11.12
N LEU A 163 -12.27 -0.01 10.24
CA LEU A 163 -13.70 -0.02 10.56
C LEU A 163 -14.04 -1.10 11.61
N VAL A 164 -13.47 -2.30 11.46
CA VAL A 164 -13.65 -3.41 12.41
C VAL A 164 -13.13 -3.06 13.81
N ILE A 165 -12.08 -2.25 13.93
CA ILE A 165 -11.54 -1.82 15.23
C ILE A 165 -12.28 -0.58 15.77
N ALA A 166 -12.54 0.42 14.90
CA ALA A 166 -13.09 1.70 15.30
C ALA A 166 -14.55 1.60 15.78
N VAL A 167 -15.37 0.77 15.13
CA VAL A 167 -16.79 0.63 15.49
C VAL A 167 -16.98 0.08 16.91
N PRO A 168 -16.36 -1.07 17.31
CA PRO A 168 -16.46 -1.57 18.67
C PRO A 168 -15.94 -0.59 19.72
N LEU A 169 -14.81 0.07 19.47
CA LEU A 169 -14.25 1.06 20.39
C LEU A 169 -15.17 2.29 20.53
N GLY A 170 -15.78 2.75 19.42
CA GLY A 170 -16.74 3.84 19.45
C GLY A 170 -18.01 3.49 20.22
N VAL A 171 -18.53 2.27 20.04
CA VAL A 171 -19.67 1.77 20.82
C VAL A 171 -19.32 1.67 22.30
N LEU A 172 -18.16 1.11 22.65
CA LEU A 172 -17.70 1.00 24.03
C LEU A 172 -17.54 2.39 24.68
N ALA A 173 -16.93 3.34 23.98
CA ALA A 173 -16.78 4.72 24.46
C ALA A 173 -18.15 5.40 24.71
N LEU A 174 -19.09 5.21 23.79
CA LEU A 174 -20.46 5.75 23.92
C LEU A 174 -21.21 5.10 25.09
N LEU A 175 -21.01 3.81 25.35
CA LEU A 175 -21.58 3.12 26.50
C LEU A 175 -20.99 3.60 27.83
N LEU A 176 -19.68 3.86 27.89
CA LEU A 176 -19.01 4.37 29.09
C LEU A 176 -19.31 5.85 29.38
N SER A 177 -19.76 6.60 28.38
CA SER A 177 -20.14 8.02 28.56
C SER A 177 -21.55 8.23 29.13
N ARG A 178 -22.32 7.16 29.33
CA ARG A 178 -23.65 7.18 29.94
C ARG A 178 -23.57 6.83 31.42
#